data_AF-A0A4Q4WNU0-F1
#
_entry.id   AF-A0A4Q4WNU0-F1
#
_cell.length_a   1.000
_cell.length_b   1.000
_cell.length_c   1.000
_cell.angle_alpha   90.00
_cell.angle_beta   90.00
_cell.angle_gamma   90.00
#
_symmetry.space_group_name_H-M   'P 1'
#
loop_
_entity.id
_entity.type
_entity.pdbx_description
1 polymer ?
#
loop_
_entity_poly.entity_id
_entity_poly.type
_entity_poly.pdbx_seq_one_letter_code
_entity_poly.pdbx_strand_id
1 'polypeptide(L)' 'MDPQERATMERTVELIFGYGRLVCASKLVAFLGLNKFYVDASRNFNFQLINPTNPWESKNNHLFMQNKTWVEVTGR' A
#
# COMPACT_ATOMS: atom_id res chain seq x y z
N MET A 1 -19.57 -6.70 -2.31
CA MET A 1 -18.40 -7.51 -1.90
C MET A 1 -18.93 -8.60 -0.99
N ASP A 2 -18.75 -9.85 -1.37
CA ASP A 2 -19.24 -11.01 -0.59
C ASP A 2 -18.48 -11.07 0.75
N PRO A 3 -19.16 -11.35 1.89
CA PRO A 3 -18.48 -11.60 3.16
C PRO A 3 -17.28 -12.57 3.09
N GLN A 4 -17.33 -13.59 2.24
CA GLN A 4 -16.23 -14.55 2.07
C GLN A 4 -15.02 -13.94 1.35
N GLU A 5 -15.26 -13.10 0.35
CA GLU A 5 -14.19 -12.37 -0.36
C GLU A 5 -13.48 -11.42 0.59
N ARG A 6 -14.24 -10.69 1.41
CA ARG A 6 -13.66 -9.78 2.41
C ARG A 6 -12.78 -10.52 3.41
N ALA A 7 -13.27 -11.63 3.97
CA ALA A 7 -12.50 -12.44 4.90
C ALA A 7 -11.21 -12.99 4.28
N THR A 8 -11.23 -13.29 2.98
CA THR A 8 -10.03 -13.73 2.24
C THR A 8 -9.02 -12.59 2.12
N MET A 9 -9.46 -11.38 1.78
CA MET A 9 -8.57 -10.21 1.70
C MET A 9 -7.97 -9.85 3.07
N GLU A 10 -8.76 -9.89 4.14
CA GLU A 10 -8.28 -9.63 5.50
C GLU A 10 -7.16 -10.61 5.88
N ARG A 11 -7.34 -11.90 5.61
CA ARG A 11 -6.31 -12.93 5.84
C ARG A 11 -5.05 -12.71 4.99
N THR A 12 -5.21 -12.31 3.73
CA THR A 12 -4.05 -11.98 2.87
C THR A 12 -3.21 -10.85 3.45
N VAL A 13 -3.86 -9.82 4.00
CA VAL A 13 -3.15 -8.71 4.66
C VAL A 13 -2.49 -9.16 5.96
N GLU A 14 -3.10 -10.09 6.68
CA GLU A 14 -2.46 -10.71 7.86
C GLU A 14 -1.18 -11.48 7.52
N LEU A 15 -1.03 -12.02 6.31
CA LEU A 15 0.24 -12.65 5.90
C LEU A 15 1.42 -11.66 5.88
N ILE A 16 1.16 -10.38 5.57
CA ILE A 16 2.21 -9.34 5.53
C ILE A 16 2.62 -8.93 6.95
N PHE A 17 1.65 -8.85 7.87
CA PHE A 17 1.90 -8.42 9.24
C PHE A 17 2.13 -9.58 10.23
N GLY A 18 1.98 -10.83 9.80
CA GLY A 18 1.99 -12.00 10.68
C GLY A 18 0.65 -12.25 11.37
N TYR A 19 0.52 -13.44 11.95
CA TYR A 19 -0.70 -13.93 12.60
C TYR A 19 -0.44 -14.43 14.02
N GLY A 20 -1.46 -14.37 14.88
CA GLY A 20 -1.42 -14.85 16.26
C GLY A 20 -0.37 -14.13 17.11
N ARG A 21 0.54 -14.88 17.73
CA ARG A 21 1.60 -14.34 18.61
C ARG A 21 2.69 -13.59 17.86
N LEU A 22 2.89 -13.87 16.57
CA LEU A 22 3.95 -13.28 15.74
C LEU A 22 3.44 -12.11 14.89
N VAL A 23 2.45 -11.38 15.39
CA VAL A 23 1.95 -10.19 14.71
C VAL A 23 2.93 -9.01 14.86
N CYS A 24 3.08 -8.24 13.80
CA CYS A 24 3.81 -7.00 13.77
C CYS A 24 3.18 -6.00 14.76
N ALA A 25 3.93 -5.62 15.79
CA ALA A 25 3.46 -4.70 16.84
C ALA A 25 2.99 -3.34 16.27
N SER A 26 3.58 -2.91 15.16
CA SER A 26 3.26 -1.63 14.50
C SER A 26 2.14 -1.73 13.46
N LYS A 27 1.38 -2.84 13.38
CA LYS A 27 0.27 -3.00 12.42
C LYS A 27 -0.71 -1.81 12.45
N LEU A 28 -1.19 -1.45 13.65
CA LEU A 28 -2.13 -0.33 13.81
C LEU A 28 -1.53 1.01 13.38
N VAL A 29 -0.28 1.27 13.72
CA VAL A 29 0.42 2.51 13.35
C VAL A 29 0.65 2.58 11.84
N ALA A 30 1.01 1.46 11.21
CA ALA A 30 1.14 1.36 9.76
C ALA A 30 -0.19 1.68 9.06
N PHE A 31 -1.30 1.08 9.51
CA PHE A 31 -2.62 1.40 8.95
C PHE A 31 -3.03 2.85 9.18
N LEU A 32 -2.76 3.41 10.36
CA LEU A 32 -3.07 4.82 10.64
C LEU A 32 -2.32 5.74 9.67
N GLY A 33 -1.02 5.51 9.50
CA GLY A 33 -0.18 6.28 8.59
C GLY A 33 -0.63 6.15 7.13
N LEU A 34 -0.89 4.92 6.68
CA LEU A 34 -1.37 4.65 5.32
C LEU A 34 -2.72 5.31 5.04
N ASN A 35 -3.71 5.15 5.94
CA ASN A 35 -5.02 5.77 5.77
C ASN A 35 -4.93 7.29 5.75
N LYS A 36 -4.13 7.89 6.63
CA LYS A 36 -3.91 9.34 6.64
C LYS A 36 -3.29 9.80 5.32
N PHE A 37 -2.21 9.13 4.90
CA PHE A 37 -1.50 9.46 3.68
C PHE A 37 -2.42 9.35 2.45
N TYR A 38 -3.07 8.21 2.23
CA TYR A 38 -3.89 8.01 1.03
C TYR A 38 -5.08 8.97 0.94
N VAL A 39 -5.77 9.23 2.06
CA VAL A 39 -6.92 10.15 2.08
C VAL A 39 -6.48 11.59 1.82
N ASP A 40 -5.41 12.04 2.47
CA ASP A 40 -4.91 13.40 2.30
C ASP A 40 -4.32 13.61 0.89
N ALA A 41 -3.49 12.67 0.46
CA ALA A 41 -2.84 12.67 -0.84
C ALA A 41 -3.88 12.70 -1.97
N SER A 42 -4.89 11.83 -1.92
CA SER A 42 -5.91 11.76 -2.98
C SER A 42 -6.84 12.97 -3.01
N ARG A 43 -6.98 13.74 -1.92
CA ARG A 43 -7.84 14.92 -1.87
C ARG A 43 -7.13 16.18 -2.34
N ASN A 44 -5.86 16.33 -1.96
CA ASN A 44 -5.11 17.57 -2.18
C ASN A 44 -4.24 17.53 -3.45
N PHE A 45 -3.90 16.34 -3.95
CA PHE A 45 -2.96 16.18 -5.05
C PHE A 45 -3.50 15.27 -6.15
N ASN A 46 -3.19 15.60 -7.39
CA ASN A 46 -3.29 14.69 -8.53
C ASN A 46 -1.91 14.12 -8.83
N PHE A 47 -1.80 12.79 -8.76
CA PHE A 47 -0.58 12.05 -9.09
C PHE A 47 -0.67 11.51 -10.52
N GLN A 48 0.35 11.77 -11.33
CA GLN A 48 0.48 11.18 -12.66
C GLN A 48 1.83 10.46 -12.79
N LEU A 49 1.85 9.26 -13.37
CA LEU A 49 3.10 8.53 -13.59
C LEU A 49 3.89 9.18 -14.73
N ILE A 50 5.16 9.48 -14.48
CA ILE A 50 6.04 10.10 -15.50
C ILE A 50 6.30 9.13 -16.66
N ASN A 51 6.47 7.84 -16.35
CA ASN A 51 6.66 6.79 -17.34
C ASN A 51 5.59 5.70 -17.20
N PRO A 52 4.49 5.78 -17.96
CA PRO A 52 3.44 4.75 -17.90
C PRO A 52 3.88 3.41 -18.49
N THR A 53 4.89 3.38 -19.36
CA THR A 53 5.40 2.14 -19.99
C THR A 53 6.25 1.32 -19.01
N ASN A 54 6.96 1.97 -18.11
CA ASN A 54 7.70 1.32 -17.02
C ASN A 54 7.44 2.05 -15.71
N PRO A 55 6.33 1.74 -15.01
CA PRO A 55 5.84 2.53 -13.88
C PRO A 55 6.67 2.36 -12.61
N TRP A 56 7.31 1.21 -12.42
CA TRP A 56 8.25 0.95 -11.33
C TRP A 56 9.07 -0.33 -11.60
N GLU A 57 10.22 -0.43 -10.95
CA GLU A 57 11.02 -1.65 -10.87
C GLU A 57 10.75 -2.34 -9.54
N SER A 58 10.33 -3.62 -9.59
CA SER A 58 10.02 -4.41 -8.40
C SER A 58 11.12 -5.44 -8.13
N LYS A 59 11.58 -5.50 -6.88
CA LYS A 59 12.46 -6.56 -6.39
C LYS A 59 11.80 -7.24 -5.19
N ASN A 60 11.69 -8.56 -5.24
CA ASN A 60 11.18 -9.35 -4.12
C ASN A 60 12.34 -10.03 -3.40
N ASN A 61 12.62 -9.57 -2.18
CA ASN A 61 13.55 -10.19 -1.26
C ASN A 61 12.81 -10.51 0.06
N HIS A 62 11.75 -11.32 -0.02
CA HIS A 62 10.73 -11.57 1.01
C HIS A 62 9.69 -10.46 1.17
N LEU A 63 10.06 -9.22 0.86
CA LEU A 63 9.15 -8.09 0.71
C LEU A 63 9.26 -7.54 -0.71
N PHE A 64 8.14 -7.10 -1.26
CA PHE A 64 8.11 -6.38 -2.53
C PHE A 64 8.59 -4.95 -2.30
N MET A 65 9.77 -4.65 -2.83
CA MET A 65 10.31 -3.30 -2.87
C MET A 65 10.12 -2.74 -4.27
N GLN A 66 9.43 -1.60 -4.37
CA GLN A 66 9.18 -0.90 -5.63
C GLN A 66 10.05 0.36 -5.66
N ASN A 67 10.87 0.47 -6.71
CA ASN A 67 11.76 1.60 -6.96
C ASN A 67 11.40 2.27 -8.30
N LYS A 68 11.84 3.51 -8.49
CA LYS A 68 11.61 4.29 -9.72
C LYS A 68 10.13 4.57 -10.03
N THR A 69 9.27 4.60 -9.01
CA THR A 69 7.87 5.04 -9.10
C THR A 69 7.81 6.57 -9.16
N TRP A 70 8.30 7.16 -10.25
CA TRP A 70 8.33 8.61 -10.40
C TRP A 70 6.96 9.15 -10.77
N VAL A 71 6.47 10.10 -9.99
CA VAL A 71 5.17 10.74 -10.19
C VAL A 71 5.34 12.25 -10.31
N GLU A 72 4.62 12.84 -11.26
CA GLU A 72 4.35 14.27 -11.29
C GLU A 72 3.18 14.56 -10.33
N VAL A 73 3.32 15.63 -9.55
CA VAL A 73 2.35 16.02 -8.53
C VAL A 73 1.83 17.41 -8.85
N THR A 74 0.53 17.51 -9.09
CA THR A 74 -0.16 18.80 -9.26
C THR A 74 -1.16 19.00 -8.12
N GLY A 75 -1.26 20.23 -7.60
CA GLY A 75 -2.28 20.57 -6.61
C GLY A 75 -3.67 20.51 -7.23
N ARG A 76 -4.65 20.00 -6.48
CA ARG A 76 -6.05 19.97 -6.90
C ARG A 76 -6.81 21.22 -6.45
#